data_AF-A0A351DVG1-F1
#
_entry.id   AF-A0A351DVG1-F1
#
_cell.length_a   1.000
_cell.length_b   1.000
_cell.length_c   1.000
_cell.angle_alpha   90.00
_cell.angle_beta   90.00
_cell.angle_gamma   90.00
#
_symmetry.space_group_name_H-M   'P 1'
#
loop_
_entity.id
_entity.type
_entity.pdbx_description
1 polymer ?
#
loop_
_entity_poly.entity_id
_entity_poly.type
_entity_poly.pdbx_seq_one_letter_code
_entity_poly.pdbx_strand_id
1 'polypeptide(L)'
;MTETRLAWLAGMTMLVLGLWGWATGMPWVMLLPALAGVAGLAFFRLDLLFATLIFLVPLSVNLAEFGWTSVGWYMPTEPLLFGLMVLWAIRAIRGQSVKPSFVRHPIALLVAASFVWMGLTILPSAHPVVSLKAWIARGWFLAAFFFMMGEWLGANEKNRERLVALLVVPMLMVCAYTLVRHAGLGFGKAAGHWVMKPFFRDHTSYGAILAMLLPPAVALFWRDKQGLFQKVLWALAVAFLTVATVLSYTRAAWVSLVVAFGLWVAIKLGFKLRTLVVAGVGAGGTL
;
A
#
# COMPACT_ATOMS: atom_id res chain seq x y z
N MET A 1 2.53 -40.72 2.05
CA MET A 1 2.01 -39.78 3.07
C MET A 1 1.01 -38.85 2.40
N THR A 2 -0.20 -38.67 2.96
CA THR A 2 -1.20 -37.73 2.41
C THR A 2 -0.69 -36.28 2.52
N GLU A 3 -0.93 -35.43 1.52
CA GLU A 3 -0.50 -34.01 1.51
C GLU A 3 -0.86 -33.25 2.79
N THR A 4 -2.03 -33.55 3.37
CA THR A 4 -2.48 -32.97 4.64
C THR A 4 -1.54 -33.30 5.81
N ARG A 5 -0.98 -34.51 5.87
CA ARG A 5 -0.05 -34.91 6.94
C ARG A 5 1.31 -34.24 6.77
N LEU A 6 1.75 -34.03 5.53
CA LEU A 6 2.96 -33.27 5.22
C LEU A 6 2.82 -31.80 5.66
N ALA A 7 1.67 -31.18 5.39
CA ALA A 7 1.41 -29.81 5.82
C ALA A 7 1.38 -29.66 7.35
N TRP A 8 0.74 -30.60 8.06
CA TRP A 8 0.74 -30.62 9.53
C TRP A 8 2.12 -30.81 10.11
N LEU A 9 2.92 -31.74 9.57
CA LEU A 9 4.29 -31.96 10.01
C LEU A 9 5.16 -30.72 9.76
N ALA A 10 5.08 -30.13 8.57
CA ALA A 10 5.80 -28.89 8.26
C ALA A 10 5.39 -27.75 9.21
N GLY A 11 4.09 -27.60 9.49
CA GLY A 11 3.58 -26.62 10.46
C GLY A 11 4.11 -26.85 11.87
N MET A 12 4.09 -28.09 12.36
CA MET A 12 4.66 -28.46 13.66
C MET A 12 6.17 -28.21 13.72
N THR A 13 6.93 -28.56 12.68
CA THR A 13 8.37 -28.30 12.61
C THR A 13 8.66 -26.81 12.67
N MET A 14 7.90 -25.98 11.93
CA MET A 14 8.07 -24.53 11.96
C MET A 14 7.71 -23.91 13.31
N LEU A 15 6.68 -24.41 14.00
CA LEU A 15 6.33 -23.98 15.35
C LEU A 15 7.43 -24.36 16.36
N VAL A 16 7.95 -25.58 16.29
CA VAL A 16 9.04 -26.05 17.16
C VAL A 16 10.30 -25.23 16.93
N LEU A 17 10.66 -24.93 15.68
CA LEU A 17 11.80 -24.08 15.35
C LEU A 17 11.63 -22.65 15.90
N GLY A 18 10.43 -22.07 15.80
CA GLY A 18 10.13 -20.76 16.37
C GLY A 18 10.24 -20.74 17.90
N LEU A 19 9.68 -21.74 18.57
CA LEU A 19 9.75 -21.90 20.04
C LEU A 19 11.19 -22.16 20.52
N TRP A 20 11.97 -22.95 19.77
CA TRP A 20 13.37 -23.21 20.07
C TRP A 20 14.24 -21.95 19.89
N GLY A 21 14.00 -21.16 18.85
CA GLY A 21 14.65 -19.87 18.65
C GLY A 21 14.35 -18.88 19.79
N TRP A 22 13.11 -18.86 20.27
CA TRP A 22 12.74 -18.09 21.46
C TRP A 22 13.45 -18.59 22.73
N ALA A 23 13.41 -19.89 22.98
CA ALA A 23 13.97 -20.50 24.19
C ALA A 23 15.51 -20.37 24.28
N THR A 24 16.20 -20.33 23.13
CA THR A 24 17.66 -20.17 23.06
C THR A 24 18.12 -18.72 22.94
N GLY A 25 17.18 -17.75 22.90
CA GLY A 25 17.51 -16.34 22.71
C GLY A 25 18.14 -16.04 21.34
N MET A 26 17.86 -16.86 20.32
CA MET A 26 18.35 -16.70 18.95
C MET A 26 17.22 -16.15 18.05
N PRO A 27 16.99 -14.81 18.02
CA PRO A 27 15.86 -14.20 17.31
C PRO A 27 15.89 -14.46 15.79
N TRP A 28 17.06 -14.71 15.20
CA TRP A 28 17.22 -15.03 13.77
C TRP A 28 16.52 -16.34 13.38
N VAL A 29 16.49 -17.32 14.29
CA VAL A 29 15.83 -18.61 14.06
C VAL A 29 14.32 -18.43 13.99
N MET A 30 13.77 -17.42 14.67
CA MET A 30 12.35 -17.06 14.60
C MET A 30 11.97 -16.48 13.24
N LEU A 31 12.93 -16.01 12.44
CA LEU A 31 12.70 -15.56 11.07
C LEU A 31 12.49 -16.73 10.11
N LEU A 32 13.02 -17.92 10.38
CA LEU A 32 12.93 -19.06 9.47
C LEU A 32 11.49 -19.51 9.20
N PRO A 33 10.62 -19.70 10.22
CA PRO A 33 9.20 -19.99 10.01
C PRO A 33 8.48 -18.89 9.21
N ALA A 34 8.78 -17.62 9.50
CA ALA A 34 8.17 -16.50 8.81
C ALA A 34 8.58 -16.44 7.33
N LEU A 35 9.88 -16.59 7.04
CA LEU A 35 10.42 -16.65 5.69
C LEU A 35 9.88 -17.84 4.91
N ALA A 36 9.80 -19.02 5.53
CA ALA A 36 9.22 -20.22 4.93
C ALA A 36 7.73 -20.03 4.62
N GLY A 37 6.97 -19.41 5.54
CA GLY A 37 5.57 -19.06 5.32
C GLY A 37 5.38 -18.09 4.17
N VAL A 38 6.17 -17.02 4.11
CA VAL A 38 6.16 -16.04 3.01
C VAL A 38 6.52 -16.69 1.68
N ALA A 39 7.57 -17.53 1.65
CA ALA A 39 7.96 -18.27 0.45
C ALA A 39 6.86 -19.22 0.01
N GLY A 40 6.25 -19.96 0.95
CA GLY A 40 5.10 -20.83 0.68
C GLY A 40 3.94 -20.05 0.07
N LEU A 41 3.57 -18.89 0.64
CA LEU A 41 2.55 -18.03 0.05
C LEU A 41 2.96 -17.53 -1.35
N ALA A 42 4.23 -17.15 -1.56
CA ALA A 42 4.71 -16.66 -2.84
C ALA A 42 4.55 -17.70 -3.97
N PHE A 43 4.85 -18.97 -3.69
CA PHE A 43 4.79 -20.04 -4.69
C PHE A 43 3.39 -20.65 -4.83
N PHE A 44 2.66 -20.81 -3.73
CA PHE A 44 1.38 -21.55 -3.74
C PHE A 44 0.15 -20.64 -3.76
N ARG A 45 0.21 -19.44 -3.16
CA ARG A 45 -0.94 -18.54 -2.93
C ARG A 45 -0.56 -17.06 -3.06
N LEU A 46 -0.11 -16.69 -4.26
CA LEU A 46 0.31 -15.32 -4.58
C LEU A 46 -0.81 -14.29 -4.32
N ASP A 47 -2.07 -14.69 -4.50
CA ASP A 47 -3.27 -13.91 -4.15
C ASP A 47 -3.28 -13.47 -2.67
N LEU A 48 -2.96 -14.39 -1.76
CA LEU A 48 -2.93 -14.15 -0.33
C LEU A 48 -1.69 -13.35 0.08
N LEU A 49 -0.52 -13.66 -0.49
CA LEU A 49 0.69 -12.87 -0.25
C LEU A 49 0.48 -11.40 -0.63
N PHE A 50 -0.12 -11.17 -1.79
CA PHE A 50 -0.37 -9.83 -2.28
C PHE A 50 -1.43 -9.08 -1.44
N ALA A 51 -2.52 -9.75 -1.06
CA ALA A 51 -3.50 -9.18 -0.13
C ALA A 51 -2.88 -8.84 1.24
N THR A 52 -1.99 -9.70 1.72
CA THR A 52 -1.25 -9.50 2.98
C THR A 52 -0.31 -8.30 2.86
N LEU A 53 0.42 -8.18 1.75
CA LEU A 53 1.25 -7.00 1.47
C LEU A 53 0.43 -5.71 1.54
N ILE A 54 -0.72 -5.65 0.84
CA ILE A 54 -1.60 -4.47 0.82
C ILE A 54 -2.06 -4.12 2.24
N PHE A 55 -2.48 -5.13 3.02
CA PHE A 55 -2.88 -4.94 4.41
C PHE A 55 -1.76 -4.41 5.29
N LEU A 56 -0.53 -4.82 5.03
CA LEU A 56 0.64 -4.37 5.78
C LEU A 56 1.13 -2.98 5.38
N VAL A 57 0.69 -2.40 4.26
CA VAL A 57 1.14 -1.07 3.81
C VAL A 57 0.92 0.02 4.87
N PRO A 58 -0.29 0.22 5.43
CA PRO A 58 -0.49 1.27 6.43
C PRO A 58 0.16 0.94 7.78
N LEU A 59 0.41 -0.35 8.05
CA LEU A 59 1.06 -0.82 9.27
C LEU A 59 2.59 -0.88 9.17
N SER A 60 3.13 -0.57 8.00
CA SER A 60 4.57 -0.59 7.79
C SER A 60 5.23 0.51 8.61
N VAL A 61 6.40 0.21 9.16
CA VAL A 61 7.16 1.16 9.98
C VAL A 61 8.52 1.39 9.34
N ASN A 62 8.95 2.64 9.35
CA ASN A 62 10.27 2.98 8.86
C ASN A 62 11.31 2.67 9.95
N LEU A 63 12.33 1.87 9.62
CA LEU A 63 13.37 1.48 10.58
C LEU A 63 14.18 2.68 11.10
N ALA A 64 14.31 3.76 10.32
CA ALA A 64 15.01 4.96 10.75
C ALA A 64 14.27 5.71 11.87
N GLU A 65 12.95 5.52 12.04
CA GLU A 65 12.18 6.14 13.13
C GLU A 65 12.56 5.57 14.51
N PHE A 66 13.19 4.40 14.57
CA PHE A 66 13.65 3.80 15.82
C PHE A 66 15.08 4.22 16.21
N GLY A 67 15.78 4.98 15.35
CA GLY A 67 17.15 5.44 15.60
C GLY A 67 18.22 4.34 15.59
N TRP A 68 17.85 3.09 15.31
CA TRP A 68 18.78 1.94 15.28
C TRP A 68 19.59 1.87 13.99
N THR A 69 19.11 2.49 12.92
CA THR A 69 19.74 2.46 11.61
C THR A 69 19.41 3.72 10.81
N SER A 70 20.32 4.14 9.94
CA SER A 70 20.08 5.17 8.93
C SER A 70 19.36 4.63 7.68
N VAL A 71 19.15 3.31 7.63
CA VAL A 71 18.45 2.64 6.52
C VAL A 71 16.97 2.94 6.64
N GLY A 72 16.47 3.79 5.75
CA GLY A 72 15.07 4.22 5.70
C GLY A 72 14.10 3.15 5.18
N TRP A 73 14.33 1.87 5.47
CA TRP A 73 13.51 0.78 4.97
C TRP A 73 12.18 0.67 5.73
N TYR A 74 11.11 0.38 5.00
CA TYR A 74 9.80 0.08 5.57
C TYR A 74 9.61 -1.43 5.80
N MET A 75 9.53 -1.82 7.06
CA MET A 75 9.29 -3.20 7.47
C MET A 75 7.80 -3.45 7.78
N PRO A 76 7.24 -4.61 7.40
CA PRO A 76 7.86 -5.71 6.64
C PRO A 76 7.68 -5.58 5.11
N THR A 77 7.11 -4.47 4.62
CA THR A 77 6.61 -4.36 3.24
C THR A 77 7.69 -4.34 2.17
N GLU A 78 8.83 -3.68 2.40
CA GLU A 78 9.88 -3.59 1.38
C GLU A 78 10.55 -4.94 1.08
N PRO A 79 10.93 -5.78 2.06
CA PRO A 79 11.40 -7.13 1.78
C PRO A 79 10.39 -7.96 0.97
N LEU A 80 9.10 -7.84 1.29
CA LEU A 80 8.03 -8.52 0.55
C LEU A 80 7.93 -8.01 -0.89
N LEU A 81 8.00 -6.69 -1.10
CA LEU A 81 8.00 -6.09 -2.43
C LEU A 81 9.19 -6.55 -3.26
N PHE A 82 10.39 -6.60 -2.67
CA PHE A 82 11.58 -7.11 -3.33
C PHE A 82 11.41 -8.58 -3.74
N GLY A 83 10.91 -9.43 -2.84
CA GLY A 83 10.63 -10.83 -3.15
C GLY A 83 9.61 -10.99 -4.29
N LEU A 84 8.54 -10.20 -4.28
CA LEU A 84 7.54 -10.18 -5.36
C LEU A 84 8.11 -9.68 -6.68
N MET A 85 9.02 -8.70 -6.66
CA MET A 85 9.72 -8.23 -7.86
C MET A 85 10.57 -9.34 -8.49
N VAL A 86 11.34 -10.07 -7.68
CA VAL A 86 12.14 -11.21 -8.16
C VAL A 86 11.24 -12.29 -8.75
N LEU A 87 10.14 -12.63 -8.06
CA LEU A 87 9.17 -13.60 -8.56
C LEU A 87 8.52 -13.15 -9.87
N TRP A 88 8.14 -11.88 -9.96
CA TRP A 88 7.58 -11.28 -11.18
C TRP A 88 8.58 -11.33 -12.34
N ALA A 89 9.86 -11.01 -12.09
CA ALA A 89 10.91 -11.08 -13.10
C ALA A 89 11.10 -12.52 -13.61
N ILE A 90 11.14 -13.51 -12.71
CA ILE A 90 11.22 -14.93 -13.09
C ILE A 90 10.01 -15.34 -13.95
N ARG A 91 8.79 -14.96 -13.55
CA ARG A 91 7.58 -15.23 -14.33
C ARG A 91 7.62 -14.57 -15.70
N ALA A 92 8.10 -13.33 -15.77
CA ALA A 92 8.22 -12.59 -17.02
C ALA A 92 9.21 -13.25 -18.00
N ILE A 93 10.37 -13.69 -17.52
CA ILE A 93 11.37 -14.40 -18.33
C ILE A 93 10.82 -15.74 -18.84
N ARG A 94 9.99 -16.43 -18.04
CA ARG A 94 9.33 -17.69 -18.44
C ARG A 94 8.10 -17.50 -19.34
N GLY A 95 7.83 -16.27 -19.79
CA GLY A 95 6.65 -15.95 -20.62
C GLY A 95 5.31 -15.99 -19.87
N GLN A 96 5.33 -16.13 -18.54
CA GLN A 96 4.15 -16.13 -17.67
C GLN A 96 3.83 -14.73 -17.14
N SER A 97 4.07 -13.72 -17.98
CA SER A 97 3.87 -12.31 -17.65
C SER A 97 2.40 -11.91 -17.65
N VAL A 98 2.14 -10.69 -17.19
CA VAL A 98 0.81 -10.07 -17.21
C VAL A 98 0.24 -10.11 -18.64
N LYS A 99 -1.09 -10.25 -18.75
CA LYS A 99 -1.80 -10.30 -20.04
C LYS A 99 -1.25 -9.27 -21.04
N PRO A 100 -0.93 -9.66 -22.29
CA PRO A 100 -0.35 -8.75 -23.28
C PRO A 100 -1.17 -7.49 -23.52
N SER A 101 -2.50 -7.57 -23.38
CA SER A 101 -3.40 -6.41 -23.49
C SER A 101 -3.13 -5.32 -22.43
N PHE A 102 -2.70 -5.70 -21.23
CA PHE A 102 -2.36 -4.75 -20.17
C PHE A 102 -0.99 -4.11 -20.43
N VAL A 103 0.02 -4.92 -20.78
CA VAL A 103 1.39 -4.43 -21.02
C VAL A 103 1.47 -3.52 -22.25
N ARG A 104 0.64 -3.77 -23.27
CA ARG A 104 0.54 -2.93 -24.48
C ARG A 104 -0.32 -1.68 -24.29
N HIS A 105 -0.91 -1.47 -23.12
CA HIS A 105 -1.69 -0.26 -22.87
C HIS A 105 -0.78 0.98 -22.91
N PRO A 106 -1.19 2.10 -23.53
CA PRO A 106 -0.34 3.29 -23.68
C PRO A 106 0.23 3.79 -22.34
N ILE A 107 -0.56 3.75 -21.27
CA ILE A 107 -0.10 4.12 -19.93
C ILE A 107 0.99 3.16 -19.42
N ALA A 108 0.84 1.84 -19.63
CA ALA A 108 1.85 0.87 -19.22
C ALA A 108 3.17 1.08 -19.98
N LEU A 109 3.08 1.40 -21.28
CA LEU A 109 4.24 1.74 -22.09
C LEU A 109 4.92 3.03 -21.64
N LEU A 110 4.16 4.09 -21.33
CA LEU A 110 4.72 5.34 -20.80
C LEU A 110 5.41 5.13 -19.45
N VAL A 111 4.79 4.36 -18.55
CA VAL A 111 5.38 4.03 -17.25
C VAL A 111 6.67 3.21 -17.44
N ALA A 112 6.65 2.19 -18.30
CA ALA A 112 7.84 1.39 -18.61
C ALA A 112 8.95 2.23 -19.26
N ALA A 113 8.61 3.11 -20.21
CA ALA A 113 9.54 4.03 -20.84
C ALA A 113 10.16 5.00 -19.81
N SER A 114 9.36 5.54 -18.88
CA SER A 114 9.86 6.39 -17.79
C SER A 114 10.82 5.64 -16.86
N PHE A 115 10.55 4.36 -16.60
CA PHE A 115 11.40 3.52 -15.76
C PHE A 115 12.72 3.16 -16.46
N VAL A 116 12.67 2.84 -17.76
CA VAL A 116 13.87 2.62 -18.58
C VAL A 116 14.70 3.90 -18.66
N TRP A 117 14.05 5.05 -18.93
CA TRP A 117 14.70 6.35 -18.97
C TRP A 117 15.40 6.67 -17.65
N MET A 118 14.73 6.45 -16.51
CA MET A 118 15.34 6.58 -15.19
C MET A 118 16.59 5.72 -15.04
N GLY A 119 16.58 4.49 -15.57
CA GLY A 119 17.74 3.61 -15.61
C GLY A 119 18.89 4.18 -16.47
N LEU A 120 18.58 4.71 -17.64
CA LEU A 120 19.58 5.35 -18.52
C LEU A 120 20.24 6.57 -17.85
N THR A 121 19.47 7.35 -17.08
CA THR A 121 20.01 8.51 -16.35
C THR A 121 20.94 8.16 -15.19
N ILE A 122 21.10 6.87 -14.84
CA ILE A 122 22.12 6.41 -13.88
C ILE A 122 23.53 6.61 -14.45
N LEU A 123 23.72 6.40 -15.76
CA LEU A 123 25.03 6.46 -16.42
C LEU A 123 25.72 7.83 -16.27
N PRO A 124 25.05 8.98 -16.53
CA PRO A 124 25.65 10.30 -16.32
C PRO A 124 25.57 10.79 -14.86
N SER A 125 25.08 9.98 -13.91
CA SER A 125 24.85 10.44 -12.54
C SER A 125 26.17 10.67 -11.78
N ALA A 126 26.24 11.77 -11.02
CA ALA A 126 27.34 12.02 -10.08
C ALA A 126 27.46 10.96 -8.98
N HIS A 127 26.36 10.26 -8.68
CA HIS A 127 26.32 9.17 -7.70
C HIS A 127 25.64 7.92 -8.27
N PRO A 128 26.33 7.14 -9.13
CA PRO A 128 25.74 6.00 -9.83
C PRO A 128 25.20 4.92 -8.88
N VAL A 129 25.93 4.61 -7.80
CA VAL A 129 25.52 3.57 -6.83
C VAL A 129 24.24 3.96 -6.09
N VAL A 130 24.09 5.23 -5.71
CA VAL A 130 22.88 5.73 -5.04
C VAL A 130 21.70 5.71 -6.02
N SER A 131 21.94 6.14 -7.25
CA SER A 131 20.95 6.16 -8.33
C SER A 131 20.47 4.75 -8.68
N LEU A 132 21.39 3.77 -8.72
CA LEU A 132 21.05 2.36 -8.94
C LEU A 132 20.17 1.79 -7.82
N LYS A 133 20.50 2.06 -6.55
CA LYS A 133 19.66 1.65 -5.41
C LYS A 133 18.25 2.24 -5.51
N ALA A 134 18.13 3.53 -5.86
CA ALA A 134 16.84 4.19 -6.02
C ALA A 134 16.03 3.61 -7.19
N TRP A 135 16.69 3.28 -8.31
CA TRP A 135 16.05 2.66 -9.47
C TRP A 135 15.55 1.25 -9.16
N ILE A 136 16.34 0.42 -8.47
CA ILE A 136 15.91 -0.91 -8.00
C ILE A 136 14.71 -0.79 -7.05
N ALA A 137 14.77 0.14 -6.09
CA ALA A 137 13.65 0.39 -5.18
C ALA A 137 12.38 0.80 -5.96
N ARG A 138 12.52 1.62 -7.00
CA ARG A 138 11.39 1.96 -7.88
C ARG A 138 10.87 0.73 -8.64
N GLY A 139 11.74 -0.19 -9.00
CA GLY A 139 11.42 -1.43 -9.72
C GLY A 139 10.48 -2.34 -8.96
N TRP A 140 10.69 -2.54 -7.65
CA TRP A 140 9.78 -3.40 -6.88
C TRP A 140 8.38 -2.82 -6.70
N PHE A 141 8.23 -1.49 -6.65
CA PHE A 141 6.91 -0.85 -6.63
C PHE A 141 6.22 -1.00 -7.98
N LEU A 142 6.96 -0.88 -9.09
CA LEU A 142 6.43 -1.06 -10.42
C LEU A 142 5.98 -2.51 -10.66
N ALA A 143 6.81 -3.49 -10.31
CA ALA A 143 6.46 -4.90 -10.42
C ALA A 143 5.21 -5.23 -9.59
N ALA A 144 5.21 -4.90 -8.30
CA ALA A 144 4.12 -5.26 -7.40
C ALA A 144 2.85 -4.41 -7.61
N PHE A 145 2.93 -3.08 -7.46
CA PHE A 145 1.74 -2.24 -7.41
C PHE A 145 1.23 -1.75 -8.76
N PHE A 146 2.00 -1.88 -9.84
CA PHE A 146 1.51 -1.57 -11.18
C PHE A 146 1.13 -2.85 -11.93
N PHE A 147 2.08 -3.75 -12.16
CA PHE A 147 1.85 -4.94 -12.97
C PHE A 147 1.03 -6.00 -12.23
N MET A 148 1.47 -6.46 -11.06
CA MET A 148 0.77 -7.53 -10.32
C MET A 148 -0.58 -7.06 -9.76
N MET A 149 -0.66 -5.83 -9.25
CA MET A 149 -1.95 -5.23 -8.84
C MET A 149 -2.93 -5.14 -9.99
N GLY A 150 -2.48 -4.72 -11.19
CA GLY A 150 -3.32 -4.63 -12.37
C GLY A 150 -3.92 -5.98 -12.76
N GLU A 151 -3.12 -7.05 -12.71
CA GLU A 151 -3.58 -8.42 -12.91
C GLU A 151 -4.59 -8.85 -11.84
N TRP A 152 -4.27 -8.62 -10.57
CA TRP A 152 -5.12 -8.99 -9.44
C TRP A 152 -6.48 -8.28 -9.48
N LEU A 153 -6.51 -6.98 -9.80
CA LEU A 153 -7.74 -6.21 -9.96
C LEU A 153 -8.53 -6.59 -11.20
N GLY A 154 -7.86 -7.01 -12.27
CA GLY A 154 -8.49 -7.50 -13.50
C GLY A 154 -9.05 -8.92 -13.41
N ALA A 155 -8.59 -9.72 -12.43
CA ALA A 155 -9.01 -11.10 -12.26
C ALA A 155 -10.43 -11.23 -11.67
N ASN A 156 -10.83 -10.33 -10.77
CA ASN A 156 -12.15 -10.36 -10.14
C ASN A 156 -12.59 -8.95 -9.75
N GLU A 157 -13.79 -8.53 -10.14
CA GLU A 157 -14.32 -7.21 -9.79
C GLU A 157 -14.40 -6.98 -8.28
N LYS A 158 -14.68 -8.03 -7.50
CA LYS A 158 -14.70 -7.99 -6.03
C LYS A 158 -13.33 -7.62 -5.45
N ASN A 159 -12.23 -7.81 -6.18
CA ASN A 159 -10.90 -7.41 -5.73
C ASN A 159 -10.75 -5.90 -5.61
N ARG A 160 -11.53 -5.10 -6.35
CA ARG A 160 -11.57 -3.64 -6.20
C ARG A 160 -12.09 -3.23 -4.83
N GLU A 161 -13.15 -3.87 -4.36
CA GLU A 161 -13.71 -3.63 -3.03
C GLU A 161 -12.78 -4.16 -1.94
N ARG A 162 -12.20 -5.35 -2.16
CA ARG A 162 -11.22 -5.94 -1.26
C ARG A 162 -10.00 -5.04 -1.11
N LEU A 163 -9.52 -4.38 -2.17
CA LEU A 163 -8.42 -3.43 -2.10
C LEU A 163 -8.72 -2.32 -1.09
N VAL A 164 -9.90 -1.69 -1.20
CA VAL A 164 -10.31 -0.61 -0.29
C VAL A 164 -10.41 -1.14 1.14
N ALA A 165 -11.03 -2.31 1.35
CA ALA A 165 -11.12 -2.91 2.68
C ALA A 165 -9.73 -3.25 3.27
N LEU A 166 -8.83 -3.81 2.46
CA LEU A 166 -7.47 -4.17 2.85
C LEU A 166 -6.63 -2.94 3.21
N LEU A 167 -6.93 -1.75 2.68
CA LEU A 167 -6.26 -0.51 3.08
C LEU A 167 -6.96 0.18 4.25
N VAL A 168 -8.30 0.21 4.26
CA VAL A 168 -9.08 0.91 5.28
C VAL A 168 -8.96 0.22 6.63
N VAL A 169 -9.12 -1.09 6.73
CA VAL A 169 -9.05 -1.82 8.02
C VAL A 169 -7.74 -1.56 8.78
N PRO A 170 -6.55 -1.74 8.20
CA PRO A 170 -5.30 -1.39 8.88
C PRO A 170 -5.15 0.10 9.13
N MET A 171 -5.65 0.94 8.24
CA MET A 171 -5.66 2.38 8.46
C MET A 171 -6.50 2.77 9.69
N LEU A 172 -7.64 2.11 9.94
CA LEU A 172 -8.44 2.32 11.15
C LEU A 172 -7.64 1.96 12.41
N MET A 173 -6.81 0.91 12.38
CA MET A 173 -5.93 0.57 13.49
C MET A 173 -4.91 1.70 13.76
N VAL A 174 -4.28 2.23 12.71
CA VAL A 174 -3.35 3.38 12.85
C VAL A 174 -4.08 4.63 13.33
N CYS A 175 -5.30 4.89 12.86
CA CYS A 175 -6.12 6.00 13.34
C CYS A 175 -6.45 5.84 14.81
N ALA A 176 -6.81 4.64 15.27
CA ALA A 176 -7.11 4.39 16.68
C ALA A 176 -5.88 4.63 17.55
N TYR A 177 -4.73 4.09 17.16
CA TYR A 177 -3.44 4.36 17.81
C TYR A 177 -3.17 5.86 17.91
N THR A 178 -3.32 6.58 16.79
CA THR A 178 -3.03 8.01 16.68
C THR A 178 -3.97 8.83 17.57
N LEU A 179 -5.28 8.55 17.51
CA LEU A 179 -6.30 9.29 18.26
C LEU A 179 -6.20 9.06 19.76
N VAL A 180 -5.93 7.83 20.22
CA VAL A 180 -5.72 7.53 21.64
C VAL A 180 -4.53 8.32 22.18
N ARG A 181 -3.41 8.34 21.44
CA ARG A 181 -2.23 9.12 21.82
C ARG A 181 -2.49 10.63 21.80
N HIS A 182 -3.21 11.10 20.79
CA HIS A 182 -3.56 12.52 20.64
C HIS A 182 -4.52 12.99 21.72
N ALA A 183 -5.46 12.14 22.15
CA ALA A 183 -6.37 12.39 23.27
C ALA A 183 -5.60 12.57 24.58
N GLY A 184 -4.58 11.73 24.83
CA GLY A 184 -3.67 11.87 25.98
C GLY A 184 -2.87 13.19 26.00
N LEU A 185 -2.86 13.92 24.88
CA LEU A 185 -2.21 15.22 24.71
C LEU A 185 -3.24 16.35 24.48
N GLY A 186 -4.50 16.13 24.84
CA GLY A 186 -5.58 17.12 24.75
C GLY A 186 -5.93 17.56 23.33
N PHE A 187 -5.69 16.71 22.32
CA PHE A 187 -5.91 17.01 20.90
C PHE A 187 -5.14 18.25 20.38
N GLY A 188 -4.03 18.60 21.03
CA GLY A 188 -3.23 19.76 20.69
C GLY A 188 -2.69 19.71 19.25
N LYS A 189 -2.71 20.85 18.56
CA LYS A 189 -2.24 20.96 17.16
C LYS A 189 -0.76 20.58 17.00
N ALA A 190 0.08 20.98 17.96
CA ALA A 190 1.51 20.64 17.94
C ALA A 190 1.74 19.12 18.06
N ALA A 191 0.98 18.44 18.92
CA ALA A 191 1.02 16.98 19.03
C ALA A 191 0.58 16.28 17.72
N GLY A 192 -0.45 16.84 17.06
CA GLY A 192 -0.95 16.34 15.78
C GLY A 192 0.11 16.13 14.68
N HIS A 193 1.25 16.85 14.76
CA HIS A 193 2.32 16.77 13.77
C HIS A 193 3.16 15.48 13.83
N TRP A 194 3.09 14.71 14.92
CA TRP A 194 3.96 13.55 15.16
C TRP A 194 3.29 12.36 15.84
N VAL A 195 2.07 12.49 16.37
CA VAL A 195 1.37 11.43 17.14
C VAL A 195 1.17 10.11 16.38
N MET A 196 1.16 10.15 15.05
CA MET A 196 0.99 8.99 14.17
C MET A 196 2.29 8.16 13.98
N LYS A 197 3.43 8.62 14.50
CA LYS A 197 4.65 7.80 14.56
C LYS A 197 4.43 6.57 15.45
N PRO A 198 4.94 5.38 15.07
CA PRO A 198 5.96 5.14 14.05
C PRO A 198 5.43 4.79 12.64
N PHE A 199 4.12 4.69 12.45
CA PHE A 199 3.53 4.26 11.18
C PHE A 199 3.67 5.32 10.07
N PHE A 200 3.53 6.59 10.45
CA PHE A 200 3.71 7.70 9.51
C PHE A 200 4.75 8.68 10.06
N ARG A 201 5.68 9.09 9.19
CA ARG A 201 6.76 10.04 9.52
C ARG A 201 6.22 11.41 9.94
N ASP A 202 5.20 11.89 9.24
CA ASP A 202 4.63 13.21 9.42
C ASP A 202 3.11 13.25 9.14
N HIS A 203 2.42 14.25 9.70
CA HIS A 203 0.97 14.44 9.56
C HIS A 203 0.51 14.71 8.11
N THR A 204 1.39 15.18 7.23
CA THR A 204 1.07 15.42 5.81
C THR A 204 0.86 14.10 5.09
N SER A 205 1.81 13.18 5.22
CA SER A 205 1.72 11.84 4.64
C SER A 205 0.53 11.06 5.19
N TYR A 206 0.30 11.14 6.51
CA TYR A 206 -0.86 10.55 7.17
C TYR A 206 -2.19 11.13 6.64
N GLY A 207 -2.32 12.46 6.64
CA GLY A 207 -3.52 13.13 6.13
C GLY A 207 -3.79 12.89 4.65
N ALA A 208 -2.74 12.77 3.82
CA ALA A 208 -2.87 12.46 2.41
C ALA A 208 -3.48 11.07 2.18
N ILE A 209 -3.05 10.06 2.94
CA ILE A 209 -3.61 8.70 2.85
C ILE A 209 -5.05 8.66 3.37
N LEU A 210 -5.37 9.37 4.45
CA LEU A 210 -6.75 9.50 4.91
C LEU A 210 -7.66 10.11 3.84
N ALA A 211 -7.24 11.22 3.24
CA ALA A 211 -7.98 11.89 2.17
C ALA A 211 -8.12 11.00 0.92
N MET A 212 -7.13 10.16 0.62
CA MET A 212 -7.19 9.20 -0.49
C MET A 212 -8.19 8.07 -0.23
N LEU A 213 -8.28 7.57 1.01
CA LEU A 213 -9.14 6.43 1.37
C LEU A 213 -10.59 6.82 1.67
N LEU A 214 -10.83 8.08 2.02
CA LEU A 214 -12.15 8.55 2.43
C LEU A 214 -13.19 8.49 1.29
N PRO A 215 -12.95 8.99 0.06
CA PRO A 215 -13.93 8.88 -1.02
C PRO A 215 -14.26 7.44 -1.43
N PRO A 216 -13.28 6.51 -1.58
CA PRO A 216 -13.58 5.09 -1.82
C PRO A 216 -14.38 4.43 -0.69
N ALA A 217 -14.08 4.72 0.58
CA ALA A 217 -14.84 4.19 1.72
C ALA A 217 -16.29 4.69 1.71
N VAL A 218 -16.48 5.98 1.40
CA VAL A 218 -17.79 6.61 1.21
C VAL A 218 -18.57 5.97 0.07
N ALA A 219 -17.92 5.69 -1.07
CA ALA A 219 -18.56 5.01 -2.19
C ALA A 219 -19.02 3.59 -1.83
N LEU A 220 -18.24 2.86 -1.01
CA LEU A 220 -18.65 1.54 -0.53
C LEU A 220 -19.79 1.60 0.49
N PHE A 221 -19.81 2.62 1.36
CA PHE A 221 -20.93 2.87 2.27
C PHE A 221 -22.26 3.06 1.52
N TRP A 222 -22.27 3.87 0.46
CA TRP A 222 -23.48 4.17 -0.32
C TRP A 222 -23.92 3.08 -1.29
N ARG A 223 -23.22 1.95 -1.33
CA ARG A 223 -23.54 0.88 -2.27
C ARG A 223 -24.77 0.10 -1.84
N ASP A 224 -25.75 -0.02 -2.74
CA ASP A 224 -27.05 -0.62 -2.44
C ASP A 224 -26.99 -2.12 -2.11
N LYS A 225 -26.09 -2.87 -2.77
CA LYS A 225 -25.99 -4.33 -2.68
C LYS A 225 -25.32 -4.87 -1.39
N GLN A 226 -25.22 -4.06 -0.34
CA GLN A 226 -24.58 -4.45 0.92
C GLN A 226 -25.58 -4.82 2.01
N GLY A 227 -25.26 -5.85 2.81
CA GLY A 227 -26.03 -6.17 4.01
C GLY A 227 -25.90 -5.09 5.10
N LEU A 228 -26.89 -4.99 6.00
CA LEU A 228 -26.93 -3.97 7.05
C LEU A 228 -25.63 -3.91 7.88
N PHE A 229 -25.12 -5.07 8.29
CA PHE A 229 -23.85 -5.15 9.05
C PHE A 229 -22.67 -4.51 8.29
N GLN A 230 -22.53 -4.78 7.00
CA GLN A 230 -21.46 -4.19 6.19
C GLN A 230 -21.65 -2.67 6.03
N LYS A 231 -22.89 -2.20 5.84
CA LYS A 231 -23.19 -0.76 5.79
C LYS A 231 -22.81 -0.06 7.08
N VAL A 232 -23.11 -0.66 8.24
CA VAL A 232 -22.71 -0.13 9.55
C VAL A 232 -21.19 -0.07 9.68
N LEU A 233 -20.47 -1.12 9.28
CA LEU A 233 -18.99 -1.12 9.32
C LEU A 233 -18.40 0.00 8.44
N TRP A 234 -18.91 0.18 7.22
CA TRP A 234 -18.45 1.28 6.35
C TRP A 234 -18.82 2.65 6.89
N ALA A 235 -20.00 2.81 7.51
CA ALA A 235 -20.40 4.06 8.15
C ALA A 235 -19.43 4.42 9.30
N LEU A 236 -19.11 3.44 10.16
CA LEU A 236 -18.14 3.61 11.23
C LEU A 236 -16.75 3.94 10.68
N ALA A 237 -16.30 3.23 9.63
CA ALA A 237 -15.02 3.49 8.99
C ALA A 237 -14.94 4.92 8.43
N VAL A 238 -15.98 5.38 7.72
CA VAL A 238 -16.05 6.75 7.17
C VAL A 238 -16.04 7.78 8.29
N ALA A 239 -16.83 7.59 9.35
CA ALA A 239 -16.85 8.49 10.49
C ALA A 239 -15.46 8.59 11.13
N PHE A 240 -14.81 7.45 11.33
CA PHE A 240 -13.49 7.38 11.95
C PHE A 240 -12.40 8.03 11.10
N LEU A 241 -12.37 7.74 9.80
CA LEU A 241 -11.44 8.38 8.85
C LEU A 241 -11.68 9.89 8.78
N THR A 242 -12.93 10.35 8.86
CA THR A 242 -13.27 11.78 8.87
C THR A 242 -12.72 12.46 10.13
N VAL A 243 -12.97 11.90 11.30
CA VAL A 243 -12.44 12.42 12.58
C VAL A 243 -10.91 12.46 12.55
N ALA A 244 -10.27 11.38 12.10
CA ALA A 244 -8.83 11.31 11.93
C ALA A 244 -8.29 12.37 10.96
N THR A 245 -9.00 12.64 9.86
CA THR A 245 -8.62 13.67 8.86
C THR A 245 -8.71 15.07 9.46
N VAL A 246 -9.75 15.33 10.25
CA VAL A 246 -9.91 16.61 10.95
C VAL A 246 -8.77 16.84 11.94
N LEU A 247 -8.48 15.83 12.76
CA LEU A 247 -7.47 15.90 13.82
C LEU A 247 -6.03 15.76 13.29
N SER A 248 -5.83 15.41 12.02
CA SER A 248 -4.51 15.45 11.38
C SER A 248 -4.01 16.88 11.14
N TYR A 249 -4.91 17.89 11.16
CA TYR A 249 -4.61 19.30 10.91
C TYR A 249 -3.90 19.59 9.57
N THR A 250 -4.05 18.69 8.58
CA THR A 250 -3.35 18.78 7.29
C THR A 250 -4.15 19.61 6.29
N ARG A 251 -3.73 20.86 6.04
CA ARG A 251 -4.39 21.76 5.06
C ARG A 251 -4.52 21.14 3.67
N ALA A 252 -3.46 20.49 3.18
CA ALA A 252 -3.46 19.86 1.86
C ALA A 252 -4.49 18.73 1.72
N ALA A 253 -4.78 18.01 2.81
CA ALA A 253 -5.79 16.94 2.81
C ALA A 253 -7.21 17.50 2.62
N TRP A 254 -7.53 18.62 3.26
CA TRP A 254 -8.81 19.29 3.06
C TRP A 254 -8.97 19.82 1.64
N VAL A 255 -7.92 20.47 1.11
CA VAL A 255 -7.94 20.98 -0.27
C VAL A 255 -8.12 19.84 -1.27
N SER A 256 -7.41 18.72 -1.09
CA SER A 256 -7.56 17.57 -2.01
C SER A 256 -8.95 16.94 -1.95
N LEU A 257 -9.58 16.87 -0.78
CA LEU A 257 -10.97 16.41 -0.63
C LEU A 257 -11.97 17.35 -1.31
N VAL A 258 -11.80 18.67 -1.17
CA VAL A 258 -12.65 19.66 -1.85
C VAL A 258 -12.52 19.54 -3.36
N VAL A 259 -11.29 19.43 -3.88
CA VAL A 259 -11.03 19.24 -5.31
C VAL A 259 -11.63 17.92 -5.80
N ALA A 260 -11.44 16.82 -5.06
CA ALA A 260 -12.01 15.53 -5.40
C ALA A 260 -13.54 15.56 -5.44
N PHE A 261 -14.18 16.25 -4.49
CA PHE A 261 -15.63 16.45 -4.48
C PHE A 261 -16.10 17.29 -5.68
N GLY A 262 -15.42 18.39 -5.99
CA GLY A 262 -15.72 19.21 -7.16
C GLY A 262 -15.61 18.44 -8.48
N LEU A 263 -14.56 17.63 -8.64
CA LEU A 263 -14.41 16.73 -9.78
C LEU A 263 -15.54 15.70 -9.86
N TRP A 264 -15.93 15.10 -8.72
CA TRP A 264 -17.05 14.15 -8.67
C TRP A 264 -18.37 14.81 -9.09
N VAL A 265 -18.68 16.02 -8.61
CA VAL A 265 -19.86 16.78 -9.03
C VAL A 265 -19.82 17.06 -10.52
N ALA A 266 -18.69 17.54 -11.05
CA ALA A 266 -18.55 17.81 -12.48
C ALA A 266 -18.77 16.55 -13.34
N ILE A 267 -18.21 15.40 -12.93
CA ILE A 267 -18.43 14.13 -13.60
C ILE A 267 -19.92 13.74 -13.56
N LYS A 268 -20.59 13.92 -12.41
CA LYS A 268 -22.02 13.61 -12.26
C LYS A 268 -22.93 14.51 -13.09
N LEU A 269 -22.51 15.75 -13.34
CA LEU A 269 -23.19 16.70 -14.25
C LEU A 269 -22.94 16.40 -15.74
N GLY A 270 -22.18 15.36 -16.07
CA GLY A 270 -21.94 14.91 -17.44
C GLY A 270 -20.74 15.55 -18.13
N PHE A 271 -19.90 16.31 -17.41
CA PHE A 271 -18.64 16.79 -17.98
C PHE A 271 -17.72 15.59 -18.23
N LYS A 272 -17.32 15.41 -19.49
CA LYS A 272 -16.32 14.40 -19.86
C LYS A 272 -15.00 14.75 -19.16
N LEU A 273 -14.36 13.76 -18.55
CA LEU A 273 -13.08 13.93 -17.84
C LEU A 273 -12.02 14.63 -18.72
N ARG A 274 -12.05 14.37 -20.05
CA ARG A 274 -11.19 15.04 -21.04
C ARG A 274 -11.36 16.56 -21.04
N THR A 275 -12.59 17.06 -20.92
CA THR A 275 -12.88 18.50 -20.89
C THR A 275 -12.37 19.14 -19.60
N LEU A 276 -12.49 18.45 -18.47
CA LEU A 276 -11.99 18.93 -17.18
C LEU A 276 -10.46 18.98 -17.14
N VAL A 277 -9.79 17.96 -17.71
CA VAL A 277 -8.32 17.93 -17.80
C VAL A 277 -7.80 19.04 -18.71
N VAL A 278 -8.43 19.26 -19.87
CA VAL A 278 -8.03 20.34 -20.79
C VAL A 278 -8.26 21.72 -20.17
N ALA A 279 -9.39 21.93 -19.49
CA ALA A 279 -9.67 23.17 -18.78
C ALA A 279 -8.69 23.43 -17.62
N GLY A 280 -8.34 22.38 -16.86
CA GLY A 280 -7.37 22.47 -15.77
C GLY A 280 -5.95 22.79 -16.26
N VAL A 281 -5.49 22.17 -17.34
CA VAL A 281 -4.19 22.47 -17.97
C VAL A 281 -4.18 23.87 -18.58
N GLY A 282 -5.28 24.29 -19.21
CA GLY A 282 -5.43 25.64 -19.76
C GLY A 282 -5.39 26.73 -18.70
N ALA A 283 -6.04 26.52 -17.56
CA ALA A 283 -6.01 27.45 -16.43
C ALA A 283 -4.66 27.46 -15.70
N GLY A 284 -4.00 26.30 -15.58
CA GLY A 284 -2.67 26.19 -14.96
C GLY A 284 -1.53 26.74 -15.80
N GLY A 285 -1.71 26.91 -17.11
CA GLY A 285 -0.74 27.57 -17.99
C GLY A 285 -0.82 29.10 -18.00
N THR A 286 -1.79 29.69 -17.29
CA THR A 286 -2.01 31.14 -17.18
C THR A 286 -1.67 31.72 -15.79
N LEU A 287 -1.15 30.89 -14.88
CA LEU A 287 -0.57 31.29 -13.59
C LEU A 287 0.95 31.15 -13.65
#